data_AF-A0A645ITH2-F1
#
_entry.id   AF-A0A645ITH2-F1
#
_cell.length_a   1.000
_cell.length_b   1.000
_cell.length_c   1.000
_cell.angle_alpha   90.00
_cell.angle_beta   90.00
_cell.angle_gamma   90.00
#
_symmetry.space_group_name_H-M   'P 1'
#
loop_
_entity.id
_entity.type
_entity.pdbx_description
1 polymer ?
#
loop_
_entity_poly.entity_id
_entity_poly.type
_entity_poly.pdbx_seq_one_letter_code
_entity_poly.pdbx_strand_id
1 'polypeptide(L)'
;MLDDNIEAVIEQVSPFVTDAIWLGKANRLRCNLSVNGETDETVIKAADELIRIQADDNIKMLYDRLKGNPLIKWKESIKKVVGLERPAQAGLDI
;
A
#
# COMPACT_ATOMS: atom_id res chain seq x y z
N MET A 1 2.21 -2.51 0.44
CA MET A 1 2.00 -3.58 -0.57
C MET A 1 3.36 -4.03 -1.04
N LEU A 2 3.54 -5.33 -1.31
CA LEU A 2 4.84 -5.92 -1.67
C LEU A 2 4.91 -6.45 -3.11
N ASP A 3 3.77 -6.49 -3.80
CA ASP A 3 3.61 -6.92 -5.18
C ASP A 3 2.37 -6.23 -5.81
N ASP A 4 2.02 -6.64 -7.03
CA ASP A 4 0.84 -6.22 -7.78
C ASP A 4 -0.39 -7.13 -7.59
N ASN A 5 -0.27 -8.22 -6.81
CA ASN A 5 -1.33 -9.21 -6.61
C ASN A 5 -2.02 -9.06 -5.25
N ILE A 6 -2.39 -7.82 -4.93
CA ILE A 6 -2.99 -7.48 -3.63
C ILE A 6 -4.37 -8.11 -3.41
N GLU A 7 -5.12 -8.37 -4.48
CA GLU A 7 -6.46 -8.97 -4.42
C GLU A 7 -6.42 -10.41 -3.89
N ALA A 8 -5.42 -11.21 -4.32
CA ALA A 8 -5.23 -12.57 -3.80
C ALA A 8 -4.89 -12.58 -2.31
N VAL A 9 -4.14 -11.57 -1.83
CA VAL A 9 -3.85 -11.42 -0.40
C VAL A 9 -5.12 -11.05 0.36
N ILE A 10 -5.90 -10.09 -0.15
CA ILE A 10 -7.17 -9.68 0.46
C ILE A 10 -8.11 -10.87 0.59
N GLU A 11 -8.28 -11.67 -0.46
CA GLU A 11 -9.14 -12.85 -0.45
C GLU A 11 -8.70 -13.87 0.62
N GLN A 12 -7.40 -14.14 0.71
CA GLN A 12 -6.87 -15.11 1.67
C GLN A 12 -7.00 -14.65 3.13
N VAL A 13 -6.83 -13.35 3.41
CA VAL A 13 -6.89 -12.84 4.80
C VAL A 13 -8.31 -12.48 5.24
N SER A 14 -9.23 -12.22 4.31
CA SER A 14 -10.59 -11.76 4.60
C SER A 14 -11.35 -12.65 5.62
N PRO A 15 -11.26 -13.99 5.58
CA PRO A 15 -11.93 -14.85 6.57
C PRO A 15 -11.42 -14.69 8.00
N PHE A 16 -10.23 -14.13 8.19
CA PHE A 16 -9.55 -14.02 9.48
C PHE A 16 -9.52 -12.59 10.03
N VAL A 17 -9.96 -11.60 9.25
CA VAL A 17 -9.96 -10.19 9.65
C VAL A 17 -11.33 -9.80 10.20
N THR A 18 -11.36 -9.27 11.41
CA THR A 18 -12.60 -8.88 12.10
C THR A 18 -12.94 -7.40 11.98
N ASP A 19 -11.96 -6.53 11.74
CA ASP A 19 -12.13 -5.08 11.65
C ASP A 19 -11.85 -4.58 10.23
N ALA A 20 -10.57 -4.47 9.85
CA ALA A 20 -10.20 -3.91 8.56
C ALA A 20 -8.84 -4.40 8.02
N ILE A 21 -8.74 -4.45 6.70
CA ILE A 21 -7.51 -4.63 5.94
C ILE A 21 -7.01 -3.24 5.52
N TRP A 22 -5.87 -2.83 6.07
CA TRP A 22 -5.28 -1.52 5.81
C TRP A 22 -4.31 -1.54 4.64
N LEU A 23 -4.66 -0.87 3.55
CA LEU A 23 -3.82 -0.76 2.36
C LEU A 23 -3.00 0.53 2.35
N GLY A 24 -1.72 0.41 2.00
CA GLY A 24 -0.77 1.53 1.97
C GLY A 24 0.43 1.28 1.06
N LYS A 25 1.03 2.39 0.61
CA LYS A 25 2.29 2.38 -0.14
C LYS A 25 3.44 1.94 0.78
N ALA A 26 4.39 1.19 0.24
CA ALA A 26 5.63 0.85 0.93
C ALA A 26 6.45 2.13 1.14
N ASN A 27 6.80 2.40 2.39
CA ASN A 27 7.56 3.60 2.74
C ASN A 27 9.04 3.25 2.91
N ARG A 28 9.92 4.18 2.53
CA ARG A 28 11.38 4.10 2.75
C ARG A 28 12.09 2.87 2.17
N LEU A 29 11.55 2.20 1.15
CA LEU A 29 12.17 1.00 0.55
C LEU A 29 13.67 1.17 0.25
N ARG A 30 14.04 2.21 -0.53
CA ARG A 30 15.43 2.50 -0.87
C ARG A 30 16.31 2.79 0.35
N CYS A 31 15.78 3.59 1.28
CA CYS A 31 16.49 3.98 2.49
C CYS A 31 16.75 2.76 3.37
N ASN A 32 15.77 1.87 3.54
CA ASN A 32 15.92 0.65 4.32
C ASN A 32 16.96 -0.30 3.71
N LEU A 33 16.98 -0.46 2.38
CA LEU A 33 18.01 -1.25 1.70
C LEU A 33 19.42 -0.68 1.95
N SER A 34 19.58 0.63 1.78
CA SER A 34 20.87 1.29 1.99
C SER A 34 21.35 1.22 3.44
N VAL A 35 20.47 1.47 4.42
CA VAL A 35 20.80 1.39 5.85
C VAL A 35 21.18 -0.02 6.28
N ASN A 36 20.55 -1.03 5.67
CA ASN A 36 20.87 -2.43 5.93
C ASN A 36 22.13 -2.92 5.21
N GLY A 37 22.80 -2.06 4.43
CA GLY A 37 24.01 -2.42 3.68
C GLY A 37 23.74 -3.33 2.48
N GLU A 38 22.52 -3.33 1.95
CA GLU A 38 22.19 -4.11 0.76
C GLU A 38 22.90 -3.54 -0.47
N THR A 39 23.57 -4.41 -1.21
CA THR A 39 24.35 -4.06 -2.40
C THR A 39 24.00 -4.92 -3.62
N ASP A 40 23.16 -5.94 -3.44
CA ASP A 40 22.72 -6.80 -4.53
C ASP A 40 21.84 -6.01 -5.52
N GLU A 41 22.32 -5.90 -6.76
CA GLU A 41 21.60 -5.21 -7.83
C GLU A 41 20.21 -5.81 -8.10
N THR A 42 20.02 -7.11 -7.90
CA THR A 42 18.74 -7.77 -8.14
C THR A 42 17.70 -7.30 -7.14
N VAL A 43 18.08 -7.18 -5.86
CA VAL A 43 17.22 -6.68 -4.78
C VAL A 43 16.91 -5.19 -4.99
N ILE A 44 17.93 -4.42 -5.38
CA ILE A 44 17.78 -2.99 -5.71
C ILE A 44 16.79 -2.80 -6.87
N LYS A 45 16.90 -3.61 -7.95
CA LYS A 45 15.97 -3.57 -9.10
C LYS A 45 14.56 -4.00 -8.70
N ALA A 46 14.39 -5.01 -7.85
CA ALA A 46 13.08 -5.42 -7.34
C ALA A 46 12.41 -4.30 -6.54
N ALA A 47 13.16 -3.58 -5.70
CA ALA A 47 12.63 -2.43 -4.98
C ALA A 47 12.22 -1.28 -5.91
N ASP A 48 12.95 -1.04 -7.00
CA ASP A 48 12.55 -0.08 -8.03
C ASP A 48 11.26 -0.46 -8.73
N GLU A 49 11.12 -1.74 -9.06
CA GLU A 49 9.91 -2.26 -9.68
C GLU A 49 8.72 -2.11 -8.74
N LEU A 50 8.89 -2.41 -7.46
CA LEU A 50 7.85 -2.22 -6.47
C LEU A 50 7.44 -0.76 -6.32
N ILE A 51 8.39 0.19 -6.43
CA ILE A 51 8.10 1.62 -6.45
C ILE A 51 7.26 1.99 -7.69
N ARG A 52 7.58 1.44 -8.87
CA ARG A 52 6.83 1.65 -10.11
C ARG A 52 5.42 1.07 -10.06
N ILE A 53 5.26 -0.15 -9.55
CA ILE A 53 3.95 -0.78 -9.31
C ILE A 53 3.07 0.13 -8.45
N GLN A 54 3.66 0.80 -7.46
CA GLN A 54 2.96 1.71 -6.56
C GLN A 54 2.95 3.18 -7.03
N ALA A 55 3.17 3.43 -8.32
CA ALA A 55 2.98 4.75 -8.90
C ALA A 55 1.54 5.24 -8.72
N ASP A 56 1.36 6.56 -8.65
CA ASP A 56 0.08 7.16 -8.26
C ASP A 56 -1.08 6.76 -9.17
N ASP A 57 -0.84 6.56 -10.47
CA ASP A 57 -1.89 6.12 -11.40
C ASP A 57 -2.32 4.67 -11.14
N ASN A 58 -1.38 3.78 -10.84
CA ASN A 58 -1.69 2.41 -10.44
C ASN A 58 -2.44 2.37 -9.10
N ILE A 59 -2.10 3.27 -8.17
CA ILE A 59 -2.81 3.42 -6.90
C ILE A 59 -4.26 3.89 -7.12
N LYS A 60 -4.51 4.83 -8.04
CA LYS A 60 -5.87 5.25 -8.39
C LYS A 60 -6.67 4.08 -8.98
N MET A 61 -6.08 3.33 -9.90
CA MET A 61 -6.72 2.13 -10.47
C MET A 61 -7.05 1.09 -9.39
N LEU A 62 -6.13 0.84 -8.46
CA LEU A 62 -6.35 -0.06 -7.34
C LEU A 62 -7.50 0.42 -6.45
N TYR A 63 -7.51 1.72 -6.12
CA TYR A 63 -8.57 2.32 -5.33
C TYR A 63 -9.93 2.16 -6.01
N ASP A 64 -10.03 2.42 -7.32
CA ASP A 64 -11.29 2.29 -8.05
C ASP A 64 -11.85 0.87 -8.04
N ARG A 65 -10.98 -0.16 -8.07
CA ARG A 65 -11.40 -1.56 -7.97
C ARG A 65 -11.90 -1.94 -6.57
N LEU A 66 -11.31 -1.38 -5.52
CA LEU A 66 -11.45 -1.86 -4.15
C LEU A 66 -12.26 -0.95 -3.22
N LYS A 67 -12.54 0.30 -3.60
CA LYS A 67 -13.25 1.29 -2.77
C LYS A 67 -14.64 0.86 -2.30
N GLY A 68 -15.27 -0.11 -2.97
CA GLY A 68 -16.56 -0.66 -2.59
C GLY A 68 -16.50 -1.77 -1.54
N ASN A 69 -15.31 -2.28 -1.20
CA ASN A 69 -15.17 -3.34 -0.20
C ASN A 69 -15.16 -2.75 1.22
N PRO A 70 -16.16 -3.05 2.07
CA PRO A 70 -16.28 -2.46 3.41
C PRO A 70 -15.17 -2.88 4.37
N LEU A 71 -14.47 -3.99 4.08
CA LEU A 71 -13.36 -4.48 4.90
C LEU A 71 -12.06 -3.70 4.62
N ILE A 72 -11.99 -2.90 3.56
CA ILE A 72 -10.76 -2.22 3.14
C ILE A 72 -10.72 -0.80 3.71
N LYS A 73 -9.61 -0.48 4.37
CA LYS A 73 -9.28 0.87 4.85
C LYS A 73 -8.02 1.39 4.19
N TRP A 74 -7.99 2.71 3.98
CA TRP A 74 -6.94 3.37 3.21
C TRP A 74 -5.98 4.10 4.15
N LYS A 75 -4.69 3.77 4.10
CA LYS A 75 -3.68 4.58 4.79
C LYS A 75 -3.50 5.93 4.12
N GLU A 76 -2.97 6.89 4.87
CA GLU A 76 -2.62 8.25 4.43
C GLU A 76 -1.92 8.33 3.07
N SER A 77 -0.98 7.40 2.81
CA SER A 77 -0.26 7.32 1.54
C SER A 77 -1.16 7.13 0.32
N ILE A 78 -2.30 6.45 0.47
CA ILE A 78 -3.29 6.23 -0.59
C ILE A 78 -4.28 7.39 -0.61
N LYS A 79 -4.80 7.80 0.56
CA LYS A 79 -5.72 8.95 0.69
C LYS A 79 -5.18 10.20 0.00
N LYS A 80 -3.87 10.48 0.15
CA LYS A 80 -3.18 11.59 -0.54
C LYS A 80 -3.29 11.50 -2.07
N VAL A 81 -3.17 10.30 -2.63
CA VAL A 81 -3.17 10.08 -4.09
C VAL A 81 -4.56 10.24 -4.68
N VAL A 82 -5.59 9.80 -3.94
CA VAL A 82 -6.98 9.81 -4.40
C VAL A 82 -7.79 11.03 -3.94
N GLY A 83 -7.17 11.95 -3.19
CA GLY A 83 -7.82 13.19 -2.73
C GLY A 83 -8.83 13.00 -1.60
N LEU A 84 -8.72 11.93 -0.81
CA LEU A 84 -9.57 11.73 0.36
C LEU A 84 -9.14 12.64 1.52
N GLU A 85 -10.12 13.10 2.31
CA GLU A 85 -9.87 13.91 3.50
C GLU A 85 -9.04 13.14 4.53
N ARG A 86 -8.16 13.88 5.20
CA ARG A 86 -7.35 13.37 6.31
C ARG A 86 -8.00 13.79 7.61
N PRO A 87 -8.11 12.90 8.61
CA PRO A 87 -8.57 13.33 9.92
C PRO A 87 -7.62 14.39 10.47
N ALA A 88 -8.18 15.47 11.02
CA ALA A 88 -7.38 16.55 11.62
C ALA A 88 -6.64 16.09 12.89
N GLN A 89 -7.06 14.98 13.49
CA GLN A 89 -6.49 14.41 14.70
C GLN A 89 -6.15 12.93 14.51
N ALA A 90 -4.96 12.53 14.97
CA ALA A 90 -4.52 11.14 14.91
C ALA A 90 -5.48 10.22 15.66
N GLY A 91 -5.83 9.08 15.06
CA GLY A 91 -6.73 8.09 15.65
C GLY A 91 -8.21 8.27 15.31
N LEU A 92 -8.58 9.27 14.50
CA LEU A 92 -9.96 9.50 14.03
C LEU A 92 -10.20 9.00 12.59
N ASP A 93 -9.43 8.03 12.12
CA ASP A 93 -9.71 7.40 10.83
C ASP A 93 -11.00 6.58 10.93
N ILE A 94 -12.08 7.07 10.31
CA ILE A 94 -13.41 6.45 10.33
C ILE A 94 -13.52 5.31 9.32
#